data_AF-A0AAN1MNK2-F1
#
_entry.id   AF-A0AAN1MNK2-F1
#
_cell.length_a   1.000
_cell.length_b   1.000
_cell.length_c   1.000
_cell.angle_alpha   90.00
_cell.angle_beta   90.00
_cell.angle_gamma   90.00
#
_symmetry.space_group_name_H-M   'P 1'
#
loop_
_entity.id
_entity.type
_entity.pdbx_description
1 polymer ?
#
loop_
_entity_poly.entity_id
_entity_poly.type
_entity_poly.pdbx_seq_one_letter_code
_entity_poly.pdbx_strand_id
1 'polypeptide(L)'
;MLPQLCFFVSIAFSFSTWGIVTRRYVWPKLRLLRPVEALRPLLILHSFRFIGLAFLVPGVVSPELPSAFAYSAAYGDLAAATLASLSLVLLPRAAGIVVAWIFNCWGLADLLNAFYQANDAGLVAGQLGATYFIPTLVVPLLLITHGLIFRILLQHQNQPAMRESRQPGEGLSSGGPMIDATTSTEPQSVGAATRLTR
;
A
#
# COMPACT_ATOMS: atom_id res chain seq x y z
N MET A 1 4.73 -7.96 -36.67
CA MET A 1 4.27 -6.57 -36.40
C MET A 1 2.88 -6.53 -35.75
N LEU A 2 1.84 -7.15 -36.34
CA LEU A 2 0.48 -7.10 -35.77
C LEU A 2 0.34 -7.67 -34.34
N PRO A 3 0.91 -8.84 -33.96
CA PRO A 3 0.76 -9.38 -32.61
C PRO A 3 1.41 -8.51 -31.52
N GLN A 4 2.57 -7.91 -31.83
CA GLN A 4 3.28 -7.03 -30.89
C GLN A 4 2.52 -5.72 -30.67
N LEU A 5 1.87 -5.19 -31.72
CA LEU A 5 0.99 -4.03 -31.59
C LEU A 5 -0.20 -4.35 -30.68
N CYS A 6 -0.85 -5.50 -30.88
CA CYS A 6 -1.96 -5.95 -30.02
C CYS A 6 -1.53 -6.08 -28.54
N PHE A 7 -0.31 -6.58 -28.29
CA PHE A 7 0.26 -6.67 -26.95
C PHE A 7 0.37 -5.29 -26.27
N PHE A 8 1.01 -4.30 -26.92
CA PHE A 8 1.14 -2.96 -26.36
C PHE A 8 -0.20 -2.22 -26.23
N VAL A 9 -1.12 -2.40 -27.18
CA VAL A 9 -2.49 -1.88 -27.08
C VAL A 9 -3.19 -2.48 -25.86
N SER A 10 -3.04 -3.79 -25.60
CA SER A 10 -3.60 -4.44 -24.42
C SER A 10 -3.07 -3.82 -23.12
N ILE A 11 -1.75 -3.58 -23.04
CA ILE A 11 -1.11 -2.89 -21.90
C ILE A 11 -1.69 -1.49 -21.71
N ALA A 12 -1.78 -0.70 -22.77
CA ALA A 12 -2.28 0.68 -22.70
C ALA A 12 -3.75 0.77 -22.25
N PHE A 13 -4.62 -0.10 -22.78
CA PHE A 13 -6.01 -0.19 -22.36
C PHE A 13 -6.15 -0.68 -20.92
N SER A 14 -5.30 -1.62 -20.50
CA SER A 14 -5.26 -2.11 -19.13
C SER A 14 -4.87 -1.01 -18.14
N PHE A 15 -3.83 -0.23 -18.42
CA PHE A 15 -3.48 0.96 -17.61
C PHE A 15 -4.63 1.96 -17.53
N SER A 16 -5.28 2.24 -18.67
CA SER A 16 -6.39 3.18 -18.72
C SER A 16 -7.57 2.70 -17.85
N THR A 17 -7.90 1.41 -17.97
CA THR A 17 -9.03 0.79 -17.27
C THR A 17 -8.76 0.70 -15.77
N TRP A 18 -7.60 0.17 -15.38
CA TRP A 18 -7.20 0.12 -13.98
C TRP A 18 -7.03 1.52 -13.37
N GLY A 19 -6.57 2.50 -14.14
CA GLY A 19 -6.47 3.90 -13.73
C GLY A 19 -7.86 4.49 -13.42
N ILE A 20 -8.85 4.24 -14.28
CA ILE A 20 -10.24 4.66 -14.05
C ILE A 20 -10.81 3.96 -12.82
N VAL A 21 -10.69 2.63 -12.72
CA VAL A 21 -11.16 1.84 -11.58
C VAL A 21 -10.54 2.35 -10.28
N THR A 22 -9.24 2.57 -10.30
CA THR A 22 -8.48 3.06 -9.14
C THR A 22 -8.97 4.44 -8.73
N ARG A 23 -9.08 5.38 -9.68
CA ARG A 23 -9.52 6.76 -9.39
C ARG A 23 -10.95 6.82 -8.88
N ARG A 24 -11.86 6.01 -9.43
CA ARG A 24 -13.30 6.06 -9.13
C ARG A 24 -13.70 5.26 -7.89
N TYR A 25 -13.08 4.10 -7.68
CA TYR A 25 -13.56 3.14 -6.67
C TYR A 25 -12.56 2.84 -5.56
N VAL A 26 -11.26 2.81 -5.87
CA VAL A 26 -10.22 2.44 -4.89
C VAL A 26 -9.74 3.65 -4.09
N TRP A 27 -9.23 4.68 -4.78
CA TRP A 27 -8.62 5.85 -4.16
C TRP A 27 -9.55 6.63 -3.22
N PRO A 28 -10.83 6.88 -3.54
CA PRO A 28 -11.72 7.61 -2.65
C PRO A 28 -11.95 6.91 -1.31
N LYS A 29 -11.87 5.58 -1.27
CA LYS A 29 -11.99 4.78 -0.04
C LYS A 29 -10.65 4.74 0.70
N LEU A 30 -9.55 4.46 0.00
CA LEU A 30 -8.22 4.36 0.59
C LEU A 30 -7.78 5.66 1.30
N ARG A 31 -8.06 6.83 0.71
CA ARG A 31 -7.67 8.13 1.30
C ARG A 31 -8.38 8.47 2.62
N LEU A 32 -9.45 7.77 2.96
CA LEU A 32 -10.22 7.98 4.19
C LEU A 32 -9.71 7.09 5.34
N LEU A 33 -8.94 6.05 5.01
CA LEU A 33 -8.38 5.13 5.99
C LEU A 33 -7.11 5.70 6.61
N ARG A 34 -6.76 5.20 7.81
CA ARG A 34 -5.44 5.46 8.39
C ARG A 34 -4.36 4.85 7.48
N PRO A 35 -3.15 5.43 7.38
CA PRO A 35 -2.14 4.95 6.43
C PRO A 35 -1.85 3.44 6.53
N VAL A 36 -1.74 2.91 7.75
CA VAL A 36 -1.54 1.46 7.97
C VAL A 36 -2.69 0.62 7.42
N GLU A 37 -3.94 1.04 7.62
CA GLU A 37 -5.13 0.33 7.14
C GLU A 37 -5.25 0.42 5.62
N ALA A 38 -4.87 1.56 5.02
CA ALA A 38 -4.82 1.76 3.58
C ALA A 38 -3.76 0.88 2.89
N LEU A 39 -2.64 0.58 3.57
CA LEU A 39 -1.58 -0.28 3.04
C LEU A 39 -1.98 -1.75 2.97
N ARG A 40 -2.73 -2.26 3.96
CA ARG A 40 -3.09 -3.68 4.06
C ARG A 40 -3.67 -4.29 2.77
N PRO A 41 -4.75 -3.74 2.17
CA PRO A 41 -5.32 -4.33 0.96
C PRO A 41 -4.34 -4.31 -0.23
N LEU A 42 -3.48 -3.29 -0.32
CA LEU A 42 -2.48 -3.21 -1.37
C LEU A 42 -1.36 -4.24 -1.17
N LEU A 43 -0.86 -4.40 0.05
CA LEU A 43 0.13 -5.43 0.36
C LEU A 43 -0.41 -6.86 0.17
N ILE A 44 -1.69 -7.09 0.50
CA ILE A 44 -2.35 -8.38 0.23
C ILE A 44 -2.36 -8.66 -1.27
N LEU A 45 -2.74 -7.68 -2.09
CA LEU A 45 -2.69 -7.81 -3.55
C LEU A 45 -1.28 -8.16 -4.03
N HIS A 46 -0.25 -7.46 -3.52
CA HIS A 46 1.14 -7.72 -3.90
C HIS A 46 1.70 -9.05 -3.36
N SER A 47 1.07 -9.66 -2.36
CA SER A 47 1.45 -10.99 -1.87
C SER A 47 1.14 -12.10 -2.88
N PHE A 48 0.21 -11.87 -3.83
CA PHE A 48 -0.07 -12.80 -4.93
C PHE A 48 0.98 -12.81 -6.05
N ARG A 49 2.02 -11.98 -5.96
CA ARG A 49 3.08 -11.93 -6.96
C ARG A 49 3.86 -13.23 -7.11
N PHE A 50 3.73 -14.20 -6.19
CA PHE A 50 4.25 -15.56 -6.40
C PHE A 50 3.77 -16.22 -7.71
N ILE A 51 2.67 -15.73 -8.31
CA ILE A 51 2.23 -16.14 -9.65
C ILE A 51 3.32 -15.99 -10.72
N GLY A 52 4.30 -15.10 -10.52
CA GLY A 52 5.46 -14.94 -11.41
C GLY A 52 6.31 -16.20 -11.56
N LEU A 53 6.24 -17.16 -10.62
CA LEU A 53 6.88 -18.48 -10.77
C LEU A 53 6.40 -19.23 -12.03
N ALA A 54 5.23 -18.87 -12.58
CA ALA A 54 4.72 -19.38 -13.84
C ALA A 54 5.69 -19.18 -15.02
N PHE A 55 6.58 -18.17 -14.99
CA PHE A 55 7.61 -17.97 -16.01
C PHE A 55 8.63 -19.13 -16.08
N LEU A 56 8.74 -19.94 -15.03
CA LEU A 56 9.67 -21.07 -14.96
C LEU A 56 9.01 -22.42 -15.23
N VAL A 57 7.68 -22.45 -15.45
CA VAL A 57 6.94 -23.70 -15.61
C VAL A 57 6.90 -24.11 -17.08
N PRO A 58 7.51 -25.24 -17.48
CA PRO A 58 7.43 -25.73 -18.85
C PRO A 58 5.98 -25.97 -19.27
N GLY A 59 5.63 -25.55 -20.48
CA GLY A 59 4.27 -25.66 -21.02
C GLY A 59 3.35 -24.47 -20.70
N VAL A 60 3.72 -23.62 -19.73
CA VAL A 60 3.02 -22.35 -19.47
C VAL A 60 3.58 -21.24 -20.35
N VAL A 61 4.90 -21.22 -20.52
CA VAL A 61 5.66 -20.33 -21.43
C VAL A 61 6.23 -21.12 -22.60
N SER A 62 6.65 -20.43 -23.67
CA SER A 62 7.33 -21.09 -24.77
C SER A 62 8.78 -21.46 -24.39
N PRO A 63 9.32 -22.58 -24.91
CA PRO A 63 10.71 -22.97 -24.67
C PRO A 63 11.74 -21.94 -25.14
N GLU A 64 11.35 -21.06 -26.06
CA GLU A 64 12.18 -20.00 -26.64
C GLU A 64 12.16 -18.70 -25.81
N LEU A 65 11.43 -18.67 -24.68
CA LEU A 65 11.45 -17.51 -23.78
C LEU A 65 12.87 -17.27 -23.25
N PRO A 66 13.40 -16.04 -23.31
CA PRO A 66 14.72 -15.73 -22.78
C PRO A 66 14.82 -16.10 -21.30
N SER A 67 15.72 -17.03 -20.97
CA SER A 67 15.84 -17.57 -19.60
C SER A 67 16.23 -16.50 -18.58
N ALA A 68 17.07 -15.53 -18.98
CA ALA A 68 17.43 -14.39 -18.13
C ALA A 68 16.19 -13.59 -17.70
N PHE A 69 15.30 -13.26 -18.63
CA PHE A 69 14.02 -12.60 -18.33
C PHE A 69 13.15 -13.49 -17.42
N ALA A 70 13.00 -14.77 -17.75
CA ALA A 70 12.13 -15.69 -16.99
C ALA A 70 12.57 -15.83 -15.53
N TYR A 71 13.87 -16.07 -15.29
CA TYR A 71 14.43 -16.17 -13.94
C TYR A 71 14.36 -14.84 -13.19
N SER A 72 14.72 -13.74 -13.85
CA SER A 72 14.66 -12.43 -13.21
C SER A 72 13.23 -12.07 -12.80
N ALA A 73 12.25 -12.25 -13.70
CA ALA A 73 10.85 -11.93 -13.42
C ALA A 73 10.29 -12.83 -12.32
N ALA A 74 10.51 -14.15 -12.40
CA ALA A 74 9.98 -15.10 -11.43
C ALA A 74 10.50 -14.87 -10.01
N TYR A 75 11.81 -14.73 -9.86
CA TYR A 75 12.42 -14.54 -8.54
C TYR A 75 12.24 -13.13 -7.99
N GLY A 76 12.23 -12.11 -8.86
CA GLY A 76 11.92 -10.75 -8.48
C GLY A 76 10.50 -10.60 -7.94
N ASP A 77 9.53 -11.25 -8.60
CA ASP A 77 8.13 -11.37 -8.16
C ASP A 77 8.00 -12.12 -6.82
N LEU A 78 8.72 -13.23 -6.65
CA LEU A 78 8.71 -14.01 -5.41
C LEU A 78 9.29 -13.19 -4.24
N ALA A 79 10.38 -12.45 -4.48
CA ALA A 79 10.96 -11.55 -3.49
C ALA A 79 9.99 -10.43 -3.11
N ALA A 80 9.31 -9.82 -4.11
CA ALA A 80 8.29 -8.81 -3.86
C ALA A 80 7.10 -9.37 -3.05
N ALA A 81 6.61 -10.57 -3.37
CA ALA A 81 5.55 -11.25 -2.63
C ALA A 81 5.94 -11.52 -1.18
N THR A 82 7.18 -11.95 -0.96
CA THR A 82 7.73 -12.23 0.38
C THR A 82 7.84 -10.96 1.20
N LEU A 83 8.37 -9.87 0.63
CA LEU A 83 8.47 -8.58 1.29
C LEU A 83 7.09 -7.98 1.61
N ALA A 84 6.12 -8.11 0.70
CA ALA A 84 4.74 -7.67 0.95
C ALA A 84 4.10 -8.44 2.11
N SER A 85 4.26 -9.76 2.12
CA SER A 85 3.76 -10.64 3.19
C SER A 85 4.43 -10.34 4.54
N LEU A 86 5.74 -10.11 4.53
CA LEU A 86 6.49 -9.74 5.73
C LEU A 86 6.03 -8.38 6.28
N SER A 87 5.82 -7.40 5.40
CA SER A 87 5.26 -6.10 5.80
C SER A 87 3.89 -6.27 6.47
N LEU A 88 2.99 -7.09 5.91
CA LEU A 88 1.67 -7.37 6.49
C LEU A 88 1.75 -7.93 7.90
N VAL A 89 2.63 -8.90 8.13
CA VAL A 89 2.82 -9.53 9.46
C VAL A 89 3.38 -8.54 10.48
N LEU A 90 4.25 -7.62 10.04
CA LEU A 90 4.89 -6.66 10.94
C LEU A 90 4.01 -5.43 11.23
N LEU A 91 3.05 -5.09 10.37
CA LEU A 91 2.12 -3.98 10.63
C LEU A 91 1.25 -4.26 11.88
N PRO A 92 1.00 -3.27 12.75
CA PRO A 92 1.22 -1.83 12.56
C PRO A 92 2.58 -1.31 13.06
N ARG A 93 3.55 -2.18 13.39
CA ARG A 93 4.85 -1.75 13.96
C ARG A 93 5.63 -0.90 12.96
N ALA A 94 6.54 -0.04 13.47
CA ALA A 94 7.45 0.76 12.64
C ALA A 94 8.25 -0.11 11.64
N ALA A 95 8.67 -1.30 12.06
CA ALA A 95 9.31 -2.28 11.19
C ALA A 95 8.44 -2.65 9.96
N GLY A 96 7.12 -2.78 10.11
CA GLY A 96 6.21 -3.07 8.99
C GLY A 96 6.15 -1.93 7.97
N ILE A 97 6.26 -0.68 8.42
CA ILE A 97 6.35 0.50 7.54
C ILE A 97 7.69 0.55 6.81
N VAL A 98 8.80 0.23 7.48
CA VAL A 98 10.12 0.14 6.85
C VAL A 98 10.13 -0.95 5.78
N VAL A 99 9.62 -2.14 6.10
CA VAL A 99 9.51 -3.23 5.13
C VAL A 99 8.57 -2.87 3.98
N ALA A 100 7.50 -2.11 4.23
CA ALA A 100 6.63 -1.61 3.15
C ALA A 100 7.38 -0.68 2.17
N TRP A 101 8.28 0.18 2.68
CA TRP A 101 9.15 1.01 1.83
C TRP A 101 10.10 0.16 0.99
N ILE A 102 10.79 -0.80 1.62
CA ILE A 102 11.72 -1.71 0.94
C ILE A 102 10.98 -2.48 -0.16
N PHE A 103 9.84 -3.10 0.20
CA PHE A 103 8.93 -3.77 -0.72
C PHE A 103 8.57 -2.86 -1.90
N ASN A 104 8.16 -1.62 -1.64
CA ASN A 104 7.63 -0.74 -2.68
C ASN A 104 8.72 -0.31 -3.67
N CYS A 105 9.92 -0.02 -3.17
CA CYS A 105 11.08 0.30 -4.00
C CYS A 105 11.54 -0.92 -4.82
N TRP A 106 11.70 -2.08 -4.15
CA TRP A 106 12.10 -3.32 -4.81
C TRP A 106 11.10 -3.76 -5.88
N GLY A 107 9.81 -3.83 -5.53
CA GLY A 107 8.76 -4.31 -6.44
C GLY A 107 8.56 -3.40 -7.65
N LEU A 108 8.78 -2.08 -7.52
CA LEU A 108 8.79 -1.18 -8.67
C LEU A 108 10.04 -1.40 -9.54
N ALA A 109 11.22 -1.47 -8.92
CA ALA A 109 12.47 -1.70 -9.65
C ALA A 109 12.44 -3.03 -10.42
N ASP A 110 11.91 -4.09 -9.80
CA ASP A 110 11.72 -5.40 -10.42
C ASP A 110 10.83 -5.32 -11.67
N LEU A 111 9.66 -4.68 -11.59
CA LEU A 111 8.77 -4.54 -12.75
C LEU A 111 9.41 -3.75 -13.90
N LEU A 112 10.15 -2.68 -13.58
CA LEU A 112 10.88 -1.90 -14.58
C LEU A 112 12.02 -2.71 -15.20
N ASN A 113 12.74 -3.49 -14.39
CA ASN A 113 13.80 -4.37 -14.84
C ASN A 113 13.28 -5.51 -15.73
N ALA A 114 12.12 -6.08 -15.40
CA ALA A 114 11.47 -7.08 -16.24
C ALA A 114 11.07 -6.48 -17.60
N PHE A 115 10.51 -5.27 -17.61
CA PHE A 115 10.18 -4.57 -18.85
C PHE A 115 11.43 -4.26 -19.69
N TYR A 116 12.51 -3.81 -19.06
CA TYR A 116 13.79 -3.56 -19.71
C TYR A 116 14.36 -4.84 -20.34
N GLN A 117 14.46 -5.93 -19.58
CA GLN A 117 14.97 -7.21 -20.08
C GLN A 117 14.11 -7.78 -21.21
N ALA A 118 12.77 -7.67 -21.11
CA ALA A 118 11.89 -8.09 -22.19
C ALA A 118 12.19 -7.34 -23.50
N ASN A 119 12.37 -6.02 -23.42
CA ASN A 119 12.67 -5.21 -24.59
C ASN A 119 14.08 -5.45 -25.14
N ASP A 120 15.09 -5.53 -24.27
CA ASP A 120 16.49 -5.78 -24.63
C ASP A 120 16.68 -7.14 -25.28
N ALA A 121 16.02 -8.18 -24.76
CA ALA A 121 16.03 -9.53 -25.32
C ALA A 121 15.17 -9.68 -26.59
N GLY A 122 14.51 -8.62 -27.07
CA GLY A 122 13.62 -8.66 -28.23
C GLY A 122 12.42 -9.59 -28.04
N LEU A 123 11.92 -9.71 -26.80
CA LEU A 123 10.85 -10.63 -26.42
C LEU A 123 9.61 -10.37 -27.26
N VAL A 124 9.13 -11.43 -27.90
CA VAL A 124 7.89 -11.41 -28.69
C VAL A 124 6.75 -11.91 -27.81
N ALA A 125 5.61 -11.21 -27.84
CA ALA A 125 4.48 -11.50 -26.95
C ALA A 125 4.03 -12.97 -26.92
N GLY A 126 4.19 -13.72 -28.02
CA GLY A 126 3.85 -15.15 -28.09
C GLY A 126 4.71 -16.05 -27.21
N GLN A 127 5.95 -15.66 -26.90
CA GLN A 127 6.87 -16.45 -26.06
C GLN A 127 6.39 -16.56 -24.60
N LEU A 128 5.56 -15.60 -24.16
CA LEU A 128 5.00 -15.59 -22.80
C LEU A 128 3.96 -16.70 -22.60
N GLY A 129 3.39 -17.28 -23.66
CA GLY A 129 2.32 -18.27 -23.52
C GLY A 129 1.18 -17.75 -22.63
N ALA A 130 0.77 -18.53 -21.63
CA ALA A 130 -0.28 -18.13 -20.69
C ALA A 130 0.15 -16.98 -19.76
N THR A 131 1.47 -16.79 -19.54
CA THR A 131 1.97 -15.65 -18.76
C THR A 131 1.77 -14.32 -19.48
N TYR A 132 1.32 -14.30 -20.73
CA TYR A 132 0.91 -13.10 -21.47
C TYR A 132 -0.01 -12.17 -20.67
N PHE A 133 -0.92 -12.74 -19.86
CA PHE A 133 -1.84 -11.97 -19.02
C PHE A 133 -1.16 -11.24 -17.85
N ILE A 134 0.04 -11.67 -17.45
CA ILE A 134 0.81 -11.01 -16.39
C ILE A 134 1.18 -9.58 -16.83
N PRO A 135 1.99 -9.34 -17.88
CA PRO A 135 2.35 -7.99 -18.29
C PRO A 135 1.19 -7.19 -18.90
N THR A 136 0.18 -7.85 -19.47
CA THR A 136 -0.94 -7.14 -20.13
C THR A 136 -2.06 -6.74 -19.19
N LEU A 137 -2.32 -7.49 -18.12
CA LEU A 137 -3.42 -7.22 -17.18
C LEU A 137 -2.94 -6.96 -15.75
N VAL A 138 -2.05 -7.79 -15.23
CA VAL A 138 -1.62 -7.76 -13.83
C VAL A 138 -0.62 -6.64 -13.56
N VAL A 139 0.45 -6.54 -14.37
CA VAL A 139 1.52 -5.54 -14.19
C VAL A 139 1.00 -4.10 -14.19
N PRO A 140 0.08 -3.68 -15.08
CA PRO A 140 -0.51 -2.34 -15.02
C PRO A 140 -1.19 -2.04 -13.68
N LEU A 141 -1.94 -3.00 -13.13
CA LEU A 141 -2.53 -2.88 -11.79
C LEU A 141 -1.43 -2.74 -10.72
N LEU A 142 -0.41 -3.60 -10.75
CA LEU A 142 0.69 -3.58 -9.77
C LEU A 142 1.46 -2.25 -9.78
N LEU A 143 1.70 -1.68 -10.97
CA LEU A 143 2.37 -0.38 -11.10
C LEU A 143 1.53 0.75 -10.52
N ILE A 144 0.22 0.75 -10.77
CA ILE A 144 -0.70 1.73 -10.19
C ILE A 144 -0.70 1.61 -8.66
N THR A 145 -0.76 0.39 -8.12
CA THR A 145 -0.78 0.19 -6.67
C THR A 145 0.55 0.50 -6.00
N HIS A 146 1.70 0.28 -6.65
CA HIS A 146 2.99 0.80 -6.18
C HIS A 146 2.98 2.33 -6.02
N GLY A 147 2.38 3.04 -6.98
CA GLY A 147 2.18 4.48 -6.89
C GLY A 147 1.28 4.90 -5.73
N LEU A 148 0.21 4.15 -5.47
CA LEU A 148 -0.66 4.38 -4.31
C LEU A 148 0.06 4.14 -2.98
N ILE A 149 0.86 3.08 -2.88
CA ILE A 149 1.65 2.77 -1.69
C ILE A 149 2.65 3.89 -1.41
N PHE A 150 3.38 4.38 -2.43
CA PHE A 150 4.26 5.55 -2.25
C PHE A 150 3.48 6.75 -1.72
N ARG A 151 2.32 7.04 -2.33
CA ARG A 151 1.48 8.16 -1.90
C ARG A 151 1.04 8.04 -0.44
N ILE A 152 0.65 6.85 0.00
CA ILE A 152 0.24 6.59 1.39
C ILE A 152 1.42 6.71 2.36
N LEU A 153 2.57 6.12 2.00
CA LEU A 153 3.78 6.14 2.82
C LEU A 153 4.34 7.56 2.99
N LEU A 154 4.33 8.37 1.93
CA LEU A 154 4.74 9.78 1.96
C LEU A 154 3.79 10.63 2.83
N GLN A 155 2.47 10.38 2.77
CA GLN A 155 1.50 11.06 3.63
C GLN A 155 1.70 10.72 5.11
N HIS A 156 2.12 9.50 5.43
CA HIS A 156 2.42 9.10 6.80
C HIS A 156 3.61 9.85 7.40
N GLN A 157 4.65 10.16 6.61
CA GLN A 157 5.83 10.89 7.12
C GLN A 157 5.55 12.38 7.42
N ASN A 158 4.57 12.99 6.73
CA ASN A 158 4.24 14.41 6.93
C ASN A 158 3.35 14.67 8.18
N GLN A 159 2.65 13.66 8.68
CA GLN A 159 1.79 13.75 9.87
C GLN A 159 2.55 13.87 11.22
N PRO A 160 3.67 13.15 11.50
CA PRO A 160 4.42 13.32 12.75
C PRO A 160 5.05 14.71 12.89
N ALA A 161 5.60 15.30 11.83
CA ALA A 161 6.23 16.63 11.86
C ALA A 161 5.25 17.77 12.19
N MET A 162 3.96 17.62 11.85
CA MET A 162 2.93 18.62 12.13
C MET A 162 2.38 18.56 13.57
N ARG A 163 2.59 17.44 14.29
CA ARG A 163 2.22 17.35 15.72
C ARG A 163 3.27 17.98 16.64
N GLU A 164 4.54 17.94 16.25
CA GLU A 164 5.66 18.47 17.03
C GLU A 164 5.73 20.01 16.96
N SER A 165 5.30 20.62 15.85
CA SER A 165 5.23 22.09 15.71
C SER A 165 4.03 22.76 16.38
N ARG A 166 3.05 21.98 16.89
CA ARG A 166 1.84 22.50 17.56
C ARG A 166 1.97 22.59 19.08
N GLN A 167 3.13 22.25 19.66
CA GLN A 167 3.46 22.54 21.06
C GLN A 167 4.57 23.58 21.18
N PRO A 168 4.24 24.89 21.13
CA PRO A 168 5.01 25.88 21.87
C PRO A 168 4.13 26.60 22.90
N GLY A 169 4.38 26.34 24.19
CA GLY A 169 4.17 27.32 25.26
C GLY A 169 2.85 27.32 26.03
N GLU A 170 2.48 26.23 26.71
CA GLU A 170 1.67 26.34 27.93
C GLU A 170 2.58 26.17 29.15
N GLY A 171 3.01 27.29 29.71
CA GLY A 171 3.76 27.28 30.97
C GLY A 171 4.55 28.55 31.17
N LEU A 172 3.89 29.59 31.69
CA LEU A 172 4.42 30.59 32.65
C LEU A 172 3.38 31.69 32.84
N SER A 173 2.44 31.48 33.76
CA SER A 173 1.78 32.58 34.46
C SER A 173 1.95 32.34 35.97
N SER A 174 2.86 33.12 36.54
CA SER A 174 3.15 33.23 37.97
C SER A 174 2.61 34.58 38.44
N GLY A 175 1.79 34.58 39.49
CA GLY A 175 1.38 35.79 40.22
C GLY A 175 0.28 35.50 41.25
N GLY A 176 0.63 35.30 42.52
CA GLY A 176 -0.30 35.12 43.66
C GLY A 176 -0.96 36.43 44.14
N PRO A 177 -1.44 36.58 45.42
CA PRO A 177 -1.48 35.61 46.54
C PRO A 177 -2.83 35.51 47.32
N MET A 178 -2.94 34.44 48.12
CA MET A 178 -3.47 34.31 49.50
C MET A 178 -4.63 35.22 49.99
N ILE A 179 -5.78 34.64 50.41
CA ILE A 179 -6.43 34.83 51.75
C ILE A 179 -7.31 33.59 52.07
N ASP A 180 -7.12 33.09 53.28
CA ASP A 180 -7.81 32.01 53.99
C ASP A 180 -9.11 32.52 54.64
N ALA A 181 -10.21 31.76 54.56
CA ALA A 181 -11.38 31.95 55.41
C ALA A 181 -12.19 30.65 55.51
N THR A 182 -11.92 29.94 56.59
CA THR A 182 -12.82 28.99 57.24
C THR A 182 -14.21 29.62 57.45
N THR A 183 -15.29 28.87 57.23
CA THR A 183 -16.35 28.61 58.22
C THR A 183 -17.32 27.56 57.66
N SER A 184 -17.37 26.44 58.37
CA SER A 184 -18.32 25.33 58.30
C SER A 184 -19.68 25.70 58.89
N THR A 185 -20.78 25.38 58.19
CA THR A 185 -22.09 25.06 58.79
C THR A 185 -22.95 24.23 57.82
N GLU A 186 -23.12 22.94 58.15
CA GLU A 186 -24.27 22.09 57.78
C GLU A 186 -25.37 22.27 58.85
N PRO A 187 -26.53 21.56 58.84
CA PRO A 187 -27.43 21.10 57.76
C PRO A 187 -28.93 21.34 58.09
N GLN A 188 -29.84 21.36 57.10
CA GLN A 188 -31.29 21.05 57.26
C GLN A 188 -31.83 20.56 55.89
N SER A 189 -32.04 19.26 55.65
CA SER A 189 -33.16 18.37 55.99
C SER A 189 -34.51 18.66 55.29
N VAL A 190 -35.05 17.60 54.66
CA VAL A 190 -36.46 17.24 54.39
C VAL A 190 -37.01 17.45 52.97
N GLY A 191 -37.55 16.33 52.43
CA GLY A 191 -38.54 16.29 51.34
C GLY A 191 -38.17 15.30 50.24
N ALA A 192 -38.19 13.98 50.45
CA ALA A 192 -39.35 13.09 50.34
C ALA A 192 -40.10 13.13 48.98
N ALA A 193 -40.30 11.92 48.44
CA ALA A 193 -41.24 11.49 47.39
C ALA A 193 -40.72 11.45 45.93
N THR A 194 -41.06 10.54 45.02
CA THR A 194 -41.75 9.23 44.96
C THR A 194 -41.88 8.89 43.46
N ARG A 195 -41.98 7.59 43.10
CA ARG A 195 -42.35 6.93 41.79
C ARG A 195 -41.21 6.69 40.80
N LEU A 196 -40.84 5.44 40.48
CA LEU A 196 -41.54 4.30 39.85
C LEU A 196 -41.91 4.49 38.37
N THR A 197 -41.39 3.56 37.56
CA THR A 197 -41.89 3.05 36.26
C THR A 197 -41.86 4.05 35.09
N ARG A 198 -41.19 3.75 33.97
CA ARG A 198 -41.43 2.62 33.06
C ARG A 198 -40.26 2.45 32.09
#